data_AF-A0A3B9ZUA8-F1
#
_entry.id   AF-A0A3B9ZUA8-F1
#
_cell.length_a   1.000
_cell.length_b   1.000
_cell.length_c   1.000
_cell.angle_alpha   90.00
_cell.angle_beta   90.00
_cell.angle_gamma   90.00
#
_symmetry.space_group_name_H-M   'P 1'
#
loop_
_entity.id
_entity.type
_entity.pdbx_description
1 polymer ?
#
loop_
_entity_poly.entity_id
_entity_poly.type
_entity_poly.pdbx_seq_one_letter_code
_entity_poly.pdbx_strand_id
1 'polypeptide(L)'
;MKDRILTILMVLWYLGGIVGFLIPATKPLFQLLTPVGMVLATALLLFYHEPKNLKSGLFFAGVIVACFVVELIGVNTQLLFGNYQYGLALGFKLWNTPLVIGLNWLILIYCIALFTKTIRDRWYFPLVGASAMVAFDWVMEPVANATGMWNWEGGTIPLKNYMDWFLVSGFLFLMIRIL
;
A
#
# COMPACT_ATOMS: atom_id res chain seq x y z
N MET A 1 -11.49 14.58 22.25
CA MET A 1 -12.75 13.79 22.18
C MET A 1 -13.03 13.34 20.74
N LYS A 2 -13.01 14.25 19.76
CA LYS A 2 -13.16 13.93 18.32
C LYS A 2 -12.18 12.86 17.82
N ASP A 3 -10.91 12.95 18.20
CA ASP A 3 -9.88 11.98 17.74
C ASP A 3 -10.14 10.57 18.28
N ARG A 4 -10.60 10.44 19.53
CA ARG A 4 -10.95 9.13 20.11
C ARG A 4 -12.13 8.48 19.38
N ILE A 5 -13.15 9.27 19.02
CA ILE A 5 -14.30 8.77 18.25
C ILE A 5 -13.83 8.28 16.88
N LEU A 6 -12.99 9.05 16.18
CA LEU A 6 -12.45 8.62 14.90
C LEU A 6 -11.63 7.34 15.02
N THR A 7 -10.76 7.21 16.02
CA THR A 7 -9.99 5.98 16.24
C THR A 7 -10.91 4.78 16.41
N ILE A 8 -11.98 4.91 17.23
CA ILE A 8 -12.97 3.83 17.40
C ILE A 8 -13.64 3.50 16.07
N LEU A 9 -14.07 4.51 15.29
CA LEU A 9 -14.69 4.30 13.99
C LEU A 9 -13.75 3.59 13.01
N MET A 10 -12.47 3.93 12.98
CA MET A 10 -11.47 3.24 12.14
C MET A 10 -11.27 1.79 12.58
N VAL A 11 -11.19 1.53 13.88
CA VAL A 11 -11.09 0.16 14.40
C VAL A 11 -12.31 -0.66 14.00
N LEU A 12 -13.51 -0.12 14.19
CA LEU A 12 -14.76 -0.78 13.79
C LEU A 12 -14.82 -1.00 12.27
N TRP A 13 -14.35 -0.04 11.48
CA TRP A 13 -14.25 -0.15 10.02
C TRP A 13 -13.38 -1.34 9.60
N TYR A 14 -12.15 -1.43 10.13
CA TYR A 14 -11.25 -2.53 9.78
C TYR A 14 -11.72 -3.88 10.33
N LEU A 15 -12.28 -3.92 11.55
CA LEU A 15 -12.89 -5.14 12.09
C LEU A 15 -14.07 -5.62 11.23
N GLY A 16 -14.93 -4.70 10.81
CA GLY A 16 -16.02 -4.98 9.88
C GLY A 16 -15.51 -5.53 8.56
N GLY A 17 -14.41 -4.97 8.03
CA GLY A 17 -13.69 -5.48 6.87
C GLY A 17 -13.23 -6.94 7.06
N ILE A 18 -12.52 -7.24 8.15
CA ILE A 18 -12.03 -8.58 8.46
C ILE A 18 -13.19 -9.58 8.54
N VAL A 19 -14.21 -9.29 9.34
CA VAL A 19 -15.40 -10.17 9.48
C VAL A 19 -16.10 -10.35 8.13
N GLY A 20 -16.22 -9.26 7.36
CA GLY A 20 -16.81 -9.27 6.02
C GLY A 20 -16.09 -10.15 5.00
N PHE A 21 -14.76 -10.24 5.08
CA PHE A 21 -13.96 -11.14 4.25
C PHE A 21 -13.99 -12.59 4.72
N LEU A 22 -14.17 -12.82 6.03
CA LEU A 22 -14.23 -14.17 6.61
C LEU A 22 -15.55 -14.89 6.33
N ILE A 23 -16.65 -14.15 6.13
CA ILE A 23 -17.96 -14.73 5.82
C ILE A 23 -18.10 -14.87 4.28
N PRO A 24 -18.22 -16.10 3.73
CA PRO A 24 -18.25 -16.31 2.28
C PRO A 24 -19.37 -15.56 1.56
N ALA A 25 -20.54 -15.39 2.20
CA ALA A 25 -21.68 -14.68 1.64
C ALA A 25 -21.43 -13.18 1.45
N THR A 26 -20.59 -12.56 2.28
CA THR A 26 -20.29 -11.11 2.21
C THR A 26 -18.99 -10.82 1.47
N LYS A 27 -18.11 -11.81 1.31
CA LYS A 27 -16.80 -11.64 0.65
C LYS A 27 -16.85 -10.88 -0.69
N PRO A 28 -17.77 -11.16 -1.64
CA PRO A 28 -17.83 -10.42 -2.90
C PRO A 28 -18.10 -8.92 -2.72
N LEU A 29 -18.95 -8.56 -1.75
CA LEU A 29 -19.23 -7.17 -1.42
C LEU A 29 -17.98 -6.47 -0.86
N PHE A 30 -17.24 -7.13 0.03
CA PHE A 30 -16.02 -6.55 0.60
C PHE A 30 -14.86 -6.47 -0.40
N GLN A 31 -14.78 -7.38 -1.37
CA GLN A 31 -13.91 -7.23 -2.54
C GLN A 31 -14.23 -5.96 -3.32
N LEU A 32 -15.52 -5.71 -3.62
CA LEU A 32 -15.95 -4.50 -4.32
C LEU A 32 -15.67 -3.20 -3.53
N LEU A 33 -15.80 -3.25 -2.20
CA LEU A 33 -15.59 -2.10 -1.31
C LEU A 33 -14.12 -1.81 -0.99
N THR A 34 -13.20 -2.73 -1.30
CA THR A 34 -11.75 -2.57 -1.04
C THR A 34 -11.18 -1.26 -1.59
N PRO A 35 -11.37 -0.91 -2.89
CA PRO A 35 -10.85 0.36 -3.43
C PRO A 35 -11.47 1.58 -2.74
N VAL A 36 -12.73 1.51 -2.32
CA VAL A 36 -13.38 2.59 -1.56
C VAL A 36 -12.70 2.77 -0.21
N GLY A 37 -12.38 1.66 0.48
CA GLY A 37 -11.63 1.69 1.73
C GLY A 37 -10.25 2.35 1.58
N MET A 38 -9.52 2.05 0.50
CA MET A 38 -8.21 2.65 0.22
C MET A 38 -8.30 4.15 -0.06
N VAL A 39 -9.30 4.59 -0.84
CA VAL A 39 -9.54 6.01 -1.11
C VAL A 39 -9.90 6.75 0.18
N LEU A 40 -10.79 6.20 0.99
CA LEU A 40 -11.18 6.80 2.28
C LEU A 40 -10.01 6.86 3.26
N ALA A 41 -9.21 5.79 3.37
CA ALA A 41 -8.02 5.76 4.20
C ALA A 41 -7.00 6.82 3.78
N THR A 42 -6.78 6.97 2.46
CA THR A 42 -5.92 8.03 1.92
C THR A 42 -6.48 9.41 2.22
N ALA A 43 -7.78 9.63 2.02
CA ALA A 43 -8.42 10.92 2.28
C ALA A 43 -8.29 11.33 3.76
N LEU A 44 -8.49 10.38 4.68
CA LEU A 44 -8.28 10.59 6.11
C LEU A 44 -6.82 10.92 6.42
N LEU A 45 -5.87 10.16 5.86
CA LEU A 45 -4.45 10.41 6.01
C LEU A 45 -4.09 11.83 5.59
N LEU A 46 -4.53 12.27 4.41
CA LEU A 46 -4.27 13.61 3.89
C LEU A 46 -4.97 14.71 4.71
N PHE A 47 -6.17 14.44 5.22
CA PHE A 47 -6.91 15.38 6.06
C PHE A 47 -6.20 15.65 7.40
N TYR A 48 -5.63 14.61 8.00
CA TYR A 48 -4.92 14.67 9.29
C TYR A 48 -3.42 14.96 9.17
N HIS A 49 -2.85 14.91 7.96
CA HIS A 49 -1.47 15.28 7.77
C HIS A 49 -1.24 16.76 8.10
N GLU A 50 -0.22 17.02 8.91
CA GLU A 50 0.27 18.36 9.20
C GLU A 50 1.81 18.38 9.12
N PRO A 51 2.41 19.47 8.62
CA PRO A 51 1.77 20.69 8.11
C PRO A 51 1.17 20.52 6.70
N LYS A 52 -0.01 21.11 6.46
CA LYS A 52 -0.61 21.21 5.12
C LYS A 52 0.12 22.24 4.25
N ASN A 53 1.13 21.79 3.52
CA ASN A 53 1.88 22.62 2.58
C ASN A 53 2.00 21.97 1.19
N LEU A 54 2.35 22.79 0.19
CA LEU A 54 2.49 22.34 -1.20
C LEU A 54 3.57 21.26 -1.35
N LYS A 55 4.64 21.32 -0.55
CA LYS A 55 5.75 20.37 -0.60
C LYS A 55 5.29 18.95 -0.22
N SER A 56 4.56 18.80 0.88
CA SER A 56 3.96 17.53 1.30
C SER A 56 2.96 17.03 0.25
N GLY A 57 2.11 17.92 -0.29
CA GLY A 57 1.16 17.58 -1.34
C GLY A 57 1.83 17.05 -2.62
N LEU A 58 2.88 17.74 -3.09
CA LEU A 58 3.68 17.31 -4.24
C LEU A 58 4.42 15.99 -3.97
N PHE A 59 4.95 15.82 -2.76
CA PHE A 59 5.57 14.56 -2.36
C PHE A 59 4.58 13.39 -2.41
N PHE A 60 3.39 13.54 -1.82
CA PHE A 60 2.36 12.50 -1.82
C PHE A 60 1.87 12.18 -3.23
N ALA A 61 1.62 13.20 -4.06
CA ALA A 61 1.26 13.01 -5.46
C ALA A 61 2.39 12.29 -6.22
N GLY A 62 3.64 12.68 -5.97
CA GLY A 62 4.83 12.04 -6.53
C GLY A 62 4.90 10.55 -6.17
N VAL A 63 4.69 10.18 -4.90
CA VAL A 63 4.66 8.78 -4.45
C VAL A 63 3.54 8.01 -5.15
N ILE A 64 2.32 8.54 -5.17
CA ILE A 64 1.17 7.87 -5.80
C ILE A 64 1.46 7.58 -7.28
N VAL A 65 1.92 8.59 -8.02
CA VAL A 65 2.16 8.48 -9.47
C VAL A 65 3.37 7.58 -9.73
N ALA A 66 4.48 7.77 -9.02
CA ALA A 66 5.69 6.98 -9.22
C ALA A 66 5.44 5.49 -8.91
N CYS A 67 4.80 5.18 -7.78
CA CYS A 67 4.49 3.80 -7.42
C CYS A 67 3.47 3.16 -8.36
N PHE A 68 2.47 3.91 -8.83
CA PHE A 68 1.58 3.42 -9.88
C PHE A 68 2.35 3.08 -11.16
N VAL A 69 3.30 3.91 -11.58
CA VAL A 69 4.12 3.63 -12.78
C VAL A 69 5.06 2.44 -12.57
N VAL A 70 5.66 2.30 -11.39
CA VAL A 70 6.48 1.14 -11.03
C VAL A 70 5.67 -0.16 -11.13
N GLU A 71 4.46 -0.18 -10.57
CA GLU A 71 3.52 -1.30 -10.66
C GLU A 71 3.07 -1.55 -12.10
N LEU A 72 2.76 -0.49 -12.85
CA LEU A 72 2.40 -0.56 -14.25
C LEU A 72 3.49 -1.26 -15.08
N ILE A 73 4.75 -0.88 -14.86
CA ILE A 73 5.91 -1.51 -15.49
C ILE A 73 6.00 -2.97 -15.05
N GLY A 74 5.90 -3.25 -13.74
CA GLY A 74 5.97 -4.62 -13.21
C GLY A 74 4.94 -5.56 -13.83
N VAL A 75 3.66 -5.19 -13.79
CA VAL A 75 2.56 -6.02 -14.31
C VAL A 75 2.67 -6.27 -15.82
N ASN A 76 3.03 -5.25 -16.60
CA ASN A 76 2.99 -5.35 -18.07
C ASN A 76 4.30 -5.84 -18.69
N THR A 77 5.43 -5.65 -18.02
CA THR A 77 6.75 -6.04 -18.56
C THR A 77 7.40 -7.20 -17.82
N GLN A 78 6.93 -7.51 -16.60
CA GLN A 78 7.50 -8.51 -15.70
C GLN A 78 8.95 -8.23 -15.30
N LEU A 79 9.47 -7.05 -15.65
CA LEU A 79 10.81 -6.59 -15.27
C LEU A 79 10.89 -6.28 -13.78
N LEU A 80 9.76 -6.00 -13.12
CA LEU A 80 9.64 -5.73 -11.69
C LEU A 80 8.63 -6.70 -11.06
N PHE A 81 8.88 -7.03 -9.80
CA PHE A 81 8.17 -7.95 -8.91
C PHE A 81 8.14 -9.42 -9.34
N GLY A 82 8.02 -9.69 -10.65
CA GLY A 82 7.91 -11.02 -11.23
C GLY A 82 6.65 -11.15 -12.08
N ASN A 83 6.22 -12.38 -12.36
CA ASN A 83 4.99 -12.62 -13.12
C ASN A 83 3.78 -12.78 -12.18
N TYR A 84 2.96 -11.74 -12.11
CA TYR A 84 1.71 -11.72 -11.37
C TYR A 84 0.65 -10.93 -12.15
N GLN A 85 -0.61 -11.17 -11.82
CA GLN A 85 -1.73 -10.46 -12.41
C GLN A 85 -2.69 -9.99 -11.32
N TYR A 86 -3.08 -8.73 -11.40
CA TYR A 86 -4.11 -8.18 -10.54
C TYR A 86 -5.48 -8.81 -10.85
N GLY A 87 -6.25 -9.13 -9.82
CA GLY A 87 -7.64 -9.56 -9.89
C GLY A 87 -8.61 -8.37 -9.96
N LEU A 88 -9.90 -8.59 -9.71
CA LEU A 88 -10.93 -7.55 -9.78
C LEU A 88 -11.13 -6.78 -8.47
N ALA A 89 -10.57 -7.28 -7.35
CA ALA A 89 -10.82 -6.74 -6.01
C ALA A 89 -10.28 -5.31 -5.82
N LEU A 90 -9.30 -4.86 -6.60
CA LEU A 90 -8.75 -3.51 -6.50
C LEU A 90 -9.44 -2.48 -7.41
N GLY A 91 -10.57 -2.84 -8.02
CA GLY A 91 -11.39 -1.93 -8.79
C GLY A 91 -10.81 -1.61 -10.17
N PHE A 92 -10.97 -0.35 -10.59
CA PHE A 92 -10.65 0.08 -11.95
C PHE A 92 -9.15 -0.01 -12.26
N LYS A 93 -8.83 -0.60 -13.41
CA LYS A 93 -7.47 -0.78 -13.90
C LYS A 93 -7.20 0.10 -15.10
N LEU A 94 -6.01 0.68 -15.15
CA LEU A 94 -5.42 1.28 -16.34
C LEU A 94 -4.28 0.37 -16.79
N TRP A 95 -4.34 -0.15 -18.01
CA TRP A 95 -3.35 -1.10 -18.56
C TRP A 95 -3.03 -2.24 -17.58
N ASN A 96 -4.06 -3.00 -17.19
CA ASN A 96 -3.98 -4.13 -16.25
C ASN A 96 -3.56 -3.77 -14.81
N THR A 97 -3.33 -2.50 -14.50
CA THR A 97 -2.81 -2.04 -13.22
C THR A 97 -3.88 -1.23 -12.47
N PRO A 98 -4.30 -1.64 -11.26
CA PRO A 98 -5.30 -0.91 -10.48
C PRO A 98 -4.85 0.49 -10.12
N LEU A 99 -5.67 1.51 -10.35
CA LEU A 99 -5.31 2.90 -10.02
C LEU A 99 -5.05 3.10 -8.52
N VAL A 100 -5.77 2.35 -7.68
CA VAL A 100 -5.65 2.44 -6.22
C VAL A 100 -4.33 1.91 -5.67
N ILE A 101 -3.51 1.22 -6.46
CA ILE A 101 -2.24 0.68 -5.97
C ILE A 101 -1.25 1.79 -5.57
N GLY A 102 -1.25 2.91 -6.30
CA GLY A 102 -0.44 4.08 -5.92
C GLY A 102 -0.86 4.66 -4.56
N LEU A 103 -2.17 4.63 -4.26
CA LEU A 103 -2.70 5.03 -2.96
C LEU A 103 -2.25 4.06 -1.86
N ASN A 104 -2.26 2.75 -2.14
CA ASN A 104 -1.78 1.72 -1.21
C ASN A 104 -0.33 2.00 -0.79
N TRP A 105 0.56 2.21 -1.77
CA TRP A 105 1.95 2.54 -1.53
C TRP A 105 2.11 3.78 -0.64
N LEU A 106 1.35 4.84 -0.91
CA LEU A 106 1.37 6.05 -0.08
C LEU A 106 0.95 5.76 1.37
N ILE A 107 -0.17 5.05 1.58
CA ILE A 107 -0.66 4.71 2.93
C ILE A 107 0.43 3.96 3.71
N LEU A 108 1.02 2.92 3.11
CA LEU A 108 2.01 2.08 3.78
C LEU A 108 3.29 2.86 4.12
N ILE A 109 3.85 3.57 3.14
CA ILE A 109 5.04 4.40 3.32
C ILE A 109 4.79 5.43 4.43
N TYR A 110 3.65 6.11 4.41
CA TYR A 110 3.32 7.13 5.40
C TYR A 110 3.20 6.55 6.81
N CYS A 111 2.46 5.44 6.97
CA CYS A 111 2.29 4.78 8.26
C CYS A 111 3.64 4.32 8.83
N ILE A 112 4.45 3.63 8.02
CA ILE A 112 5.77 3.15 8.44
C ILE A 112 6.71 4.32 8.75
N ALA A 113 6.70 5.39 7.95
CA ALA A 113 7.50 6.59 8.22
C ALA A 113 7.13 7.23 9.56
N LEU A 114 5.83 7.26 9.91
CA LEU A 114 5.38 7.75 11.23
C LEU A 114 5.86 6.85 12.37
N PHE A 115 5.78 5.53 12.22
CA PHE A 115 6.27 4.58 13.23
C PHE A 115 7.78 4.63 13.42
N THR A 116 8.52 4.91 12.35
CA THR A 116 9.99 4.92 12.34
C THR A 116 10.60 6.33 12.46
N LYS A 117 9.76 7.36 12.70
CA LYS A 117 10.20 8.77 12.75
C LYS A 117 11.28 9.07 13.79
N THR A 118 11.37 8.25 14.85
CA THR A 118 12.35 8.40 15.93
C THR A 118 13.76 8.05 15.51
N ILE A 119 13.93 7.25 14.45
CA ILE A 119 15.23 6.92 13.87
C ILE A 119 15.78 8.18 13.22
N ARG A 120 16.93 8.68 13.68
CA ARG A 120 17.53 9.92 13.13
C ARG A 120 18.58 9.68 12.07
N ASP A 121 19.18 8.50 12.04
CA ASP A 121 20.22 8.16 11.08
C ASP A 121 19.64 8.05 9.66
N ARG A 122 20.26 8.79 8.72
CA ARG A 122 19.80 8.93 7.34
C ARG A 122 19.91 7.66 6.51
N TRP A 123 20.77 6.72 6.89
CA TRP A 123 20.99 5.47 6.17
C TRP A 123 20.24 4.31 6.84
N TYR A 124 20.13 4.34 8.16
CA TYR A 124 19.38 3.33 8.91
C TYR A 124 17.87 3.49 8.74
N PHE A 125 17.35 4.72 8.64
CA PHE A 125 15.92 4.95 8.45
C PHE A 125 15.35 4.29 7.18
N PRO A 126 15.96 4.46 5.98
CA PRO A 126 15.51 3.75 4.78
C PRO A 126 15.60 2.23 4.88
N LEU A 127 16.64 1.70 5.51
CA LEU A 127 16.80 0.25 5.70
C LEU A 127 15.67 -0.33 6.55
N VAL A 128 15.33 0.32 7.66
CA VAL A 128 14.23 -0.12 8.53
C VAL A 128 12.88 0.03 7.84
N GLY A 129 12.64 1.16 7.17
CA GLY A 129 11.41 1.39 6.43
C GLY A 129 11.20 0.36 5.31
N ALA A 130 12.24 0.08 4.51
CA ALA A 130 12.18 -0.90 3.44
C ALA A 130 11.97 -2.33 3.96
N SER A 131 12.66 -2.69 5.05
CA SER A 131 12.45 -3.99 5.70
C SER A 131 11.02 -4.15 6.22
N ALA A 132 10.43 -3.09 6.77
CA ALA A 132 9.04 -3.10 7.22
C ALA A 132 8.04 -3.22 6.05
N MET A 133 8.33 -2.61 4.90
CA MET A 133 7.54 -2.77 3.68
C MET A 133 7.57 -4.21 3.16
N VAL A 134 8.75 -4.84 3.11
CA VAL A 134 8.87 -6.25 2.71
C VAL A 134 8.19 -7.18 3.71
N ALA A 135 8.31 -6.91 5.00
CA ALA A 135 7.62 -7.70 6.03
C ALA A 135 6.09 -7.60 5.90
N PHE A 136 5.58 -6.41 5.61
CA PHE A 136 4.16 -6.21 5.32
C PHE A 136 3.72 -6.98 4.07
N ASP A 137 4.47 -6.85 2.97
CA ASP A 137 4.21 -7.54 1.72
C ASP A 137 4.16 -9.06 1.92
N TRP A 138 5.16 -9.64 2.59
CA TRP A 138 5.22 -11.06 2.92
C TRP A 138 3.98 -11.58 3.68
N VAL A 139 3.46 -10.79 4.63
CA VAL A 139 2.22 -11.12 5.36
C VAL A 139 0.98 -10.97 4.47
N MET A 140 0.97 -9.99 3.58
CA MET A 140 -0.17 -9.70 2.70
C MET A 140 -0.31 -10.69 1.55
N GLU A 141 0.78 -11.25 1.05
CA GLU A 141 0.80 -12.20 -0.06
C GLU A 141 -0.27 -13.32 0.02
N PRO A 142 -0.37 -14.12 1.11
CA PRO A 142 -1.43 -15.13 1.22
C PRO A 142 -2.84 -14.53 1.27
N VAL A 143 -3.00 -13.36 1.88
CA VAL A 143 -4.29 -12.66 1.99
C VAL A 143 -4.73 -12.14 0.62
N ALA A 144 -3.81 -11.58 -0.15
CA ALA A 144 -4.07 -11.02 -1.46
C ALA A 144 -4.54 -12.09 -2.45
N ASN A 145 -3.89 -13.26 -2.45
CA ASN A 145 -4.34 -14.42 -3.23
C ASN A 145 -5.73 -14.89 -2.76
N ALA A 146 -5.91 -15.10 -1.46
CA ALA A 146 -7.19 -15.56 -0.89
C ALA A 146 -8.36 -14.58 -1.14
N THR A 147 -8.08 -13.28 -1.23
CA THR A 147 -9.09 -12.23 -1.45
C THR A 147 -9.19 -11.79 -2.92
N GLY A 148 -8.44 -12.40 -3.83
CA GLY A 148 -8.51 -12.10 -5.27
C GLY A 148 -7.99 -10.71 -5.65
N MET A 149 -7.03 -10.18 -4.88
CA MET A 149 -6.34 -8.93 -5.19
C MET A 149 -5.32 -9.11 -6.30
N TRP A 150 -4.43 -10.09 -6.19
CA TRP A 150 -3.51 -10.53 -7.24
C TRP A 150 -3.18 -12.01 -7.12
N ASN A 151 -2.69 -12.59 -8.22
CA ASN A 151 -2.26 -13.99 -8.29
C ASN A 151 -0.92 -14.09 -9.00
N TRP A 152 -0.05 -14.96 -8.51
CA TRP A 152 1.25 -15.25 -9.11
C TRP A 152 1.15 -16.36 -10.15
N GLU A 153 1.90 -16.23 -11.23
CA GLU A 153 2.06 -17.33 -12.18
C GLU A 153 2.71 -18.53 -11.47
N GLY A 154 2.14 -19.72 -11.67
CA GLY A 154 2.61 -20.95 -11.00
C GLY A 154 2.36 -21.00 -9.49
N GLY A 155 1.68 -20.00 -8.91
CA GLY A 155 1.34 -19.95 -7.48
C GLY A 155 2.54 -19.73 -6.54
N THR A 156 3.72 -19.47 -7.08
CA THR A 156 4.96 -19.25 -6.32
C THR A 156 5.35 -17.78 -6.35
N ILE A 157 5.64 -17.22 -5.18
CA ILE A 157 6.08 -15.83 -5.04
C ILE A 157 7.61 -15.79 -5.24
N PRO A 158 8.13 -15.10 -6.25
CA PRO A 158 9.56 -15.06 -6.52
C PRO A 158 10.29 -14.18 -5.49
N LEU A 159 11.53 -14.54 -5.13
CA LEU A 159 12.37 -13.70 -4.27
C LEU A 159 12.56 -12.28 -4.83
N LYS A 160 12.51 -12.16 -6.17
CA LYS A 160 12.56 -10.89 -6.89
C LYS A 160 11.50 -9.90 -6.41
N ASN A 161 10.30 -10.36 -6.04
CA ASN A 161 9.24 -9.51 -5.50
C ASN A 161 9.73 -8.73 -4.27
N TYR A 162 10.24 -9.46 -3.28
CA TYR A 162 10.74 -8.87 -2.04
C TYR A 162 11.94 -7.96 -2.26
N MET A 163 12.82 -8.31 -3.20
CA MET A 163 13.96 -7.45 -3.57
C MET A 163 13.50 -6.13 -4.20
N ASP A 164 12.56 -6.17 -5.13
CA ASP A 164 12.05 -4.97 -5.79
C ASP A 164 11.25 -4.11 -4.80
N TRP A 165 10.42 -4.73 -3.95
CA TRP A 165 9.75 -4.03 -2.84
C TRP A 165 10.76 -3.32 -1.94
N PHE A 166 11.86 -3.98 -1.56
CA PHE A 166 12.91 -3.39 -0.73
C PHE A 166 13.58 -2.20 -1.43
N LEU A 167 13.94 -2.33 -2.71
CA LEU A 167 14.65 -1.29 -3.45
C LEU A 167 13.76 -0.06 -3.69
N VAL A 168 12.52 -0.27 -4.14
CA VAL A 168 11.55 0.80 -4.38
C VAL A 168 11.23 1.52 -3.07
N SER A 169 10.87 0.79 -2.02
CA SER A 169 10.57 1.42 -0.73
C SER A 169 11.78 2.11 -0.11
N GLY A 170 12.96 1.49 -0.14
CA GLY A 170 14.20 2.09 0.37
C GLY A 170 14.52 3.42 -0.31
N PHE A 171 14.33 3.50 -1.63
CA PHE A 171 14.46 4.76 -2.36
C PHE A 171 13.45 5.82 -1.86
N LEU A 172 12.18 5.46 -1.67
CA LEU A 172 11.16 6.38 -1.17
C LEU A 172 11.46 6.87 0.25
N PHE A 173 11.87 5.99 1.16
CA PHE A 173 12.26 6.40 2.52
C PHE A 173 13.51 7.28 2.52
N LEU A 174 14.46 7.06 1.60
CA LEU A 174 15.60 7.94 1.42
C LEU A 174 15.14 9.33 0.96
N MET A 175 14.19 9.41 0.01
CA MET A 175 13.62 10.69 -0.43
C MET A 175 12.95 11.45 0.71
N ILE A 176 12.23 10.77 1.62
CA ILE A 176 11.62 11.40 2.81
C ILE A 176 12.67 12.13 3.68
N ARG A 177 13.92 11.65 3.70
CA ARG A 177 14.99 12.27 4.49
C ARG A 177 15.69 13.42 3.79
N ILE A 178 15.68 13.43 2.46
CA ILE A 178 16.39 14.41 1.65
C ILE A 178 15.50 15.61 1.32
N LEU A 179 14.20 15.37 1.11
CA LEU A 179 13.20 16.39 0.79
C LEU A 179 12.63 16.99 2.06
#